data_AF-A0A0C2GF75-F1
#
_entry.id   AF-A0A0C2GF75-F1
#
_cell.length_a   1.000
_cell.length_b   1.000
_cell.length_c   1.000
_cell.angle_alpha   90.00
_cell.angle_beta   90.00
_cell.angle_gamma   90.00
#
_symmetry.space_group_name_H-M   'P 1'
#
loop_
_entity.id
_entity.type
_entity.pdbx_description
1 polymer ?
#
loop_
_entity_poly.entity_id
_entity_poly.type
_entity_poly.pdbx_seq_one_letter_code
_entity_poly.pdbx_strand_id
1 'polypeptide(L)'
;MRSEKNNGAMTTHSLQLENINDRDDLGSFTSTSEKAPRMRSSETQEIEHLDKRLERAITAFPECFAKTPMLYLQAQLNGREILALIDTGAQASIISNEATEKCRMTVAVDKRFCVFANGVGGTRSSLGRILAC
;
A
#
# COMPACT_ATOMS: atom_id res chain seq x y z
N MET A 1 -8.98 -37.49 6.11
CA MET A 1 -9.61 -36.17 5.88
C MET A 1 -8.66 -35.07 6.29
N ARG A 2 -8.07 -34.36 5.31
CA ARG A 2 -7.35 -33.06 5.37
C ARG A 2 -6.71 -32.92 3.97
N SER A 3 -7.44 -32.33 3.02
CA SER A 3 -7.38 -30.91 2.64
C SER A 3 -6.16 -30.62 1.76
N GLU A 4 -6.43 -30.57 0.47
CA GLU A 4 -5.57 -30.14 -0.63
C GLU A 4 -5.01 -28.72 -0.41
N LYS A 5 -3.78 -28.50 -0.85
CA LYS A 5 -3.21 -27.16 -1.10
C LYS A 5 -2.85 -27.11 -2.58
N ASN A 6 -3.68 -26.45 -3.38
CA ASN A 6 -3.39 -26.13 -4.77
C ASN A 6 -2.61 -24.81 -4.85
N ASN A 7 -1.33 -24.90 -5.21
CA ASN A 7 -0.54 -23.78 -5.71
C ASN A 7 -0.52 -23.87 -7.24
N GLY A 8 -1.37 -23.10 -7.91
CA GLY A 8 -1.36 -22.97 -9.36
C GLY A 8 -0.18 -22.11 -9.82
N ALA A 9 0.82 -22.77 -10.42
CA ALA A 9 1.90 -22.12 -11.15
C ALA A 9 1.37 -21.52 -12.46
N MET A 10 1.77 -20.29 -12.76
CA MET A 10 1.46 -19.59 -14.01
C MET A 10 2.39 -20.12 -15.11
N THR A 11 1.90 -20.96 -16.01
CA THR A 11 2.62 -21.42 -17.21
C THR A 11 2.25 -20.54 -18.39
N THR A 12 3.24 -19.78 -18.88
CA THR A 12 3.20 -19.01 -20.13
C THR A 12 3.14 -19.96 -21.33
N HIS A 13 2.02 -19.99 -22.04
CA HIS A 13 1.94 -20.63 -23.36
C HIS A 13 2.07 -19.60 -24.47
N SER A 14 3.24 -19.62 -25.11
CA SER A 14 3.53 -18.99 -26.39
C SER A 14 2.62 -19.64 -27.45
N LEU A 15 1.71 -18.87 -28.05
CA LEU A 15 0.89 -19.37 -29.16
C LEU A 15 1.66 -19.18 -30.47
N GLN A 16 1.99 -20.30 -31.10
CA GLN A 16 2.61 -20.39 -32.42
C GLN A 16 1.57 -20.02 -33.50
N LEU A 17 2.01 -19.27 -34.50
CA LEU A 17 1.23 -18.95 -35.71
C LEU A 17 1.32 -20.13 -36.69
N GLU A 18 0.19 -20.75 -37.02
CA GLU A 18 0.10 -21.66 -38.16
C GLU A 18 -0.54 -20.96 -39.37
N ASN A 19 0.20 -21.00 -40.49
CA ASN A 19 -0.25 -20.60 -41.83
C ASN A 19 -1.11 -21.73 -42.43
N ILE A 20 -2.35 -21.43 -42.82
CA ILE A 20 -3.08 -22.26 -43.77
C ILE A 20 -3.69 -21.34 -44.83
N ASN A 21 -3.31 -21.61 -46.06
CA ASN A 21 -3.59 -20.87 -47.27
C ASN A 21 -4.45 -21.78 -48.13
N ASP A 22 -5.78 -21.65 -48.06
CA ASP A 22 -6.69 -22.35 -48.96
C ASP A 22 -7.67 -21.35 -49.56
N ARG A 23 -7.64 -21.30 -50.89
CA ARG A 23 -8.46 -20.46 -51.76
C ARG A 23 -9.74 -21.19 -52.13
N ASP A 24 -10.74 -20.37 -52.50
CA ASP A 24 -11.89 -20.65 -53.35
C ASP A 24 -13.15 -21.24 -52.69
N ASP A 25 -14.04 -20.34 -52.24
CA ASP A 25 -15.47 -20.48 -52.56
C ASP A 25 -16.09 -19.11 -52.87
N LEU A 26 -16.71 -19.02 -54.05
CA LEU A 26 -17.19 -17.81 -54.69
C LEU A 26 -18.70 -17.72 -54.45
N GLY A 27 -19.14 -16.89 -53.50
CA GLY A 27 -20.55 -16.73 -53.14
C GLY A 27 -20.95 -15.26 -52.98
N SER A 28 -21.56 -14.71 -54.03
CA SER A 28 -22.20 -13.39 -54.09
C SER A 28 -23.14 -13.11 -52.90
N PHE A 29 -23.09 -11.89 -52.34
CA PHE A 29 -24.22 -10.93 -52.24
C PHE A 29 -24.16 -10.04 -50.98
N THR A 30 -24.38 -8.75 -51.22
CA THR A 30 -24.87 -7.68 -50.32
C THR A 30 -23.97 -6.91 -49.34
N SER A 31 -24.06 -5.59 -49.58
CA SER A 31 -24.09 -4.47 -48.64
C SER A 31 -22.81 -4.15 -47.87
N THR A 32 -22.14 -3.10 -48.35
CA THR A 32 -21.67 -1.97 -47.55
C THR A 32 -21.99 -2.08 -46.06
N SER A 33 -20.99 -2.43 -45.26
CA SER A 33 -20.96 -2.04 -43.86
C SER A 33 -19.52 -2.13 -43.38
N GLU A 34 -18.72 -1.12 -43.72
CA GLU A 34 -17.52 -0.73 -42.97
C GLU A 34 -17.92 -0.43 -41.51
N LYS A 35 -18.12 -1.48 -40.69
CA LYS A 35 -18.32 -1.34 -39.25
C LYS A 35 -17.01 -1.63 -38.54
N ALA A 36 -16.05 -0.73 -38.72
CA ALA A 36 -14.89 -0.64 -37.83
C ALA A 36 -14.32 0.80 -37.86
N PRO A 37 -14.94 1.75 -37.13
CA PRO A 37 -14.11 2.54 -36.22
C PRO A 37 -14.81 3.02 -34.92
N ARG A 38 -16.11 2.77 -34.72
CA ARG A 38 -16.91 3.53 -33.73
C ARG A 38 -16.75 3.13 -32.26
N MET A 39 -16.29 1.91 -31.96
CA MET A 39 -16.09 1.46 -30.57
C MET A 39 -14.76 1.91 -29.97
N ARG A 40 -13.69 2.06 -30.77
CA ARG A 40 -12.37 2.47 -30.26
C ARG A 40 -12.37 3.91 -29.74
N SER A 41 -13.23 4.77 -30.29
CA SER A 41 -13.27 6.20 -29.96
C SER A 41 -13.85 6.50 -28.59
N SER A 42 -14.85 5.75 -28.11
CA SER A 42 -15.45 5.98 -26.79
C SER A 42 -14.54 5.54 -25.66
N GLU A 43 -13.89 4.37 -25.81
CA GLU A 43 -12.91 3.86 -24.84
C GLU A 43 -11.72 4.81 -24.69
N THR A 44 -11.24 5.40 -25.80
CA THR A 44 -10.17 6.40 -25.78
C THR A 44 -10.56 7.65 -24.99
N GLN A 45 -11.81 8.12 -25.14
CA GLN A 45 -12.31 9.29 -24.41
C GLN A 45 -12.48 9.03 -22.92
N GLU A 46 -12.89 7.82 -22.53
CA GLU A 46 -13.02 7.43 -21.13
C GLU A 46 -11.65 7.36 -20.43
N ILE A 47 -10.65 6.78 -21.10
CA ILE A 47 -9.27 6.72 -20.60
C ILE A 47 -8.70 8.14 -20.46
N GLU A 48 -8.86 9.00 -21.48
CA GLU A 48 -8.42 10.40 -21.40
C GLU A 48 -9.06 11.15 -20.23
N HIS A 49 -10.33 10.87 -19.92
CA HIS A 49 -11.01 11.49 -18.80
C HIS A 49 -10.47 10.98 -17.46
N LEU A 50 -10.14 9.70 -17.36
CA LEU A 50 -9.52 9.11 -16.18
C LEU A 50 -8.11 9.67 -15.96
N ASP A 51 -7.33 9.80 -17.03
CA ASP A 51 -5.97 10.36 -16.98
C ASP A 51 -5.98 11.80 -16.46
N LYS A 52 -6.90 12.64 -16.96
CA LYS A 52 -7.08 14.01 -16.44
C LYS A 52 -7.45 14.05 -14.96
N ARG A 53 -8.21 13.07 -14.48
CA ARG A 53 -8.55 12.96 -13.04
C ARG A 53 -7.35 12.52 -12.22
N LEU A 54 -6.59 11.55 -12.73
CA LEU A 54 -5.38 11.05 -12.09
C LEU A 54 -4.33 12.17 -11.98
N GLU A 55 -4.10 12.94 -13.04
CA GLU A 55 -3.16 14.07 -13.04
C GLU A 55 -3.51 15.10 -11.96
N ARG A 56 -4.79 15.45 -11.85
CA ARG A 56 -5.28 16.34 -10.77
C ARG A 56 -5.08 15.72 -9.39
N ALA A 57 -5.37 14.43 -9.23
CA ALA A 57 -5.25 13.75 -7.95
C ALA A 57 -3.78 13.65 -7.49
N ILE A 58 -2.86 13.33 -8.41
CA ILE A 58 -1.41 13.29 -8.12
C ILE A 58 -0.91 14.68 -7.74
N THR A 59 -1.35 15.72 -8.44
CA THR A 59 -0.92 17.10 -8.16
C THR A 59 -1.47 17.62 -6.84
N ALA A 60 -2.72 17.28 -6.50
CA ALA A 60 -3.38 17.77 -5.29
C ALA A 60 -3.05 16.94 -4.03
N PHE A 61 -2.90 15.62 -4.18
CA PHE A 61 -2.72 14.66 -3.08
C PHE A 61 -1.57 13.68 -3.39
N PRO A 62 -0.33 14.18 -3.58
CA PRO A 62 0.81 13.33 -3.92
C PRO A 62 1.05 12.21 -2.89
N GLU A 63 0.69 12.42 -1.63
CA GLU A 63 0.81 11.45 -0.52
C GLU A 63 -0.06 10.19 -0.70
N CYS A 64 -1.11 10.25 -1.51
CA CYS A 64 -1.93 9.08 -1.83
C CYS A 64 -1.25 8.15 -2.85
N PHE A 65 -0.29 8.67 -3.62
CA PHE A 65 0.33 7.97 -4.76
C PHE A 65 1.82 7.68 -4.54
N ALA A 66 2.47 8.39 -3.62
CA ALA A 66 3.86 8.19 -3.27
C ALA A 66 4.03 8.01 -1.76
N LYS A 67 5.01 7.16 -1.37
CA LYS A 67 5.36 7.01 0.04
C LYS A 67 6.03 8.29 0.55
N THR A 68 5.45 8.88 1.60
CA THR A 68 6.07 10.00 2.31
C THR A 68 7.03 9.45 3.37
N PRO A 69 8.27 9.93 3.45
CA PRO A 69 9.17 9.53 4.52
C PRO A 69 8.66 10.02 5.87
N MET A 70 8.84 9.22 6.91
CA MET A 70 8.56 9.64 8.28
C MET A 70 9.69 10.51 8.83
N LEU A 71 9.36 11.41 9.75
CA LEU A 71 10.32 12.30 10.39
C LEU A 71 10.95 11.61 11.59
N TYR A 72 12.27 11.51 11.59
CA TYR A 72 13.04 10.98 12.71
C TYR A 72 14.09 11.96 13.18
N LEU A 73 14.39 11.93 14.47
CA LEU A 73 15.54 12.60 15.05
C LEU A 73 16.37 11.61 15.88
N GLN A 74 17.68 11.85 15.94
CA GLN A 74 18.56 11.13 16.86
C GLN A 74 18.47 11.80 18.23
N ALA A 75 18.07 11.03 19.23
CA ALA A 75 17.95 11.47 20.61
C ALA A 75 18.83 10.62 21.52
N GLN A 76 19.05 11.12 22.74
CA GLN A 76 19.76 10.39 23.78
C GLN A 76 18.91 10.34 25.05
N LEU A 77 18.70 9.13 25.58
CA LEU A 77 18.08 8.92 26.88
C LEU A 77 19.06 8.18 27.78
N ASN A 78 19.34 8.74 28.96
CA ASN A 78 20.27 8.17 29.93
C ASN A 78 21.63 7.76 29.31
N GLY A 79 22.20 8.65 28.48
CA GLY A 79 23.47 8.42 27.78
C GLY A 79 23.41 7.43 26.62
N ARG A 80 22.22 6.94 26.22
CA ARG A 80 22.07 5.99 25.11
C ARG A 80 21.29 6.56 23.94
N GLU A 81 21.85 6.37 22.76
CA GLU A 81 21.24 6.84 21.52
C GLU A 81 20.04 6.00 21.11
N ILE A 82 18.99 6.72 20.71
CA ILE A 82 17.76 6.19 20.15
C ILE A 82 17.35 7.01 18.93
N LEU A 83 16.66 6.37 17.99
CA LEU A 83 16.00 7.04 16.88
C LEU A 83 14.54 7.27 17.28
N ALA A 84 14.13 8.54 17.39
CA ALA A 84 12.78 8.91 17.79
C ALA A 84 11.97 9.32 16.56
N LEU A 85 10.76 8.75 16.45
CA LEU A 85 9.76 9.20 15.49
C LEU A 85 9.13 10.51 15.98
N ILE A 86 9.04 11.51 15.09
CA ILE A 86 8.32 12.75 15.36
C ILE A 86 6.91 12.60 14.81
N ASP A 87 5.93 12.54 15.72
CA ASP A 87 4.52 12.36 15.38
C ASP A 87 3.66 13.39 16.13
N THR A 88 3.20 14.41 15.40
CA THR A 88 2.28 15.43 15.94
C THR A 88 0.84 14.93 16.04
N GLY A 89 0.51 13.79 15.42
CA GLY A 89 -0.81 13.17 15.48
C GLY A 89 -1.00 12.27 16.71
N ALA A 90 0.07 11.94 17.43
CA ALA A 90 0.00 11.14 18.64
C ALA A 90 -0.42 12.00 19.85
N GLN A 91 -1.41 11.52 20.62
CA GLN A 91 -1.85 12.20 21.85
C GLN A 91 -0.83 12.15 22.99
N ALA A 92 0.08 11.16 22.94
CA ALA A 92 1.13 10.98 23.93
C ALA A 92 2.37 10.39 23.27
N SER A 93 3.54 10.76 23.77
CA SER A 93 4.79 10.10 23.41
C SER A 93 4.85 8.70 24.01
N ILE A 94 5.27 7.73 23.20
CA ILE A 94 5.35 6.32 23.59
C ILE A 94 6.79 5.86 23.40
N ILE A 95 7.31 5.12 24.37
CA ILE A 95 8.57 4.40 24.28
C ILE A 95 8.29 2.89 24.40
N SER A 96 8.95 2.09 23.57
CA SER A 96 8.80 0.63 23.63
C SER A 96 9.46 0.06 24.90
N ASN A 97 9.02 -1.13 25.32
CA ASN A 97 9.66 -1.81 26.45
C ASN A 97 11.15 -2.09 26.16
N GLU A 98 11.47 -2.53 24.93
CA GLU A 98 12.85 -2.77 24.50
C GLU A 98 13.71 -1.49 24.57
N ALA A 99 13.20 -0.35 24.10
CA ALA A 99 13.92 0.92 24.19
C ALA A 99 14.08 1.39 25.64
N THR A 100 13.09 1.11 26.49
CA THR A 100 13.13 1.40 27.94
C THR A 100 14.22 0.57 28.63
N GLU A 101 14.30 -0.73 28.34
CA GLU A 101 15.35 -1.64 28.84
C GLU A 101 16.73 -1.22 28.34
N LYS A 102 16.85 -0.94 27.03
CA LYS A 102 18.07 -0.41 26.43
C LYS A 102 18.52 0.83 27.21
N CYS A 103 17.64 1.82 27.39
CA CYS A 103 17.91 3.08 28.09
C CYS A 103 18.03 2.94 29.62
N ARG A 104 17.95 1.73 30.19
CA ARG A 104 18.01 1.47 31.64
C ARG A 104 16.95 2.27 32.41
N MET A 105 15.77 2.44 31.83
CA MET A 105 14.66 3.21 32.41
C MET A 105 13.55 2.32 32.98
N THR A 106 13.70 1.00 32.96
CA THR A 106 12.66 0.05 33.41
C THR A 106 12.19 0.33 34.85
N VAL A 107 13.10 0.76 35.73
CA VAL A 107 12.79 1.11 37.13
C VAL A 107 11.97 2.40 37.27
N ALA A 108 11.99 3.26 36.26
CA ALA A 108 11.22 4.51 36.23
C ALA A 108 9.78 4.31 35.71
N VAL A 109 9.42 3.08 35.30
CA VAL A 109 8.08 2.76 34.82
C VAL A 109 7.15 2.56 36.01
N ASP A 110 6.28 3.54 36.25
CA ASP A 110 5.23 3.44 37.25
C ASP A 110 4.03 2.64 36.69
N LYS A 111 3.89 1.40 37.18
CA LYS A 111 2.83 0.46 36.76
C LYS A 111 1.43 0.83 37.23
N ARG A 112 1.28 1.82 38.11
CA ARG A 112 -0.05 2.32 38.51
C ARG A 112 -0.74 3.07 37.38
N PHE A 113 0.03 3.56 36.41
CA PHE A 113 -0.45 4.36 35.27
C PHE A 113 -0.41 3.56 33.96
N CYS A 114 -1.07 2.40 33.94
CA CYS A 114 -1.30 1.65 32.71
C CYS A 114 -2.42 2.32 31.89
N VAL A 115 -2.17 2.54 30.61
CA VAL A 115 -3.15 3.13 29.69
C VAL A 115 -3.38 2.22 28.49
N PHE A 116 -4.60 2.22 27.98
CA PHE A 116 -4.91 1.58 26.71
C PHE A 116 -4.64 2.58 25.58
N ALA A 117 -3.62 2.31 24.78
CA ALA A 117 -3.32 3.06 23.58
C ALA A 117 -4.15 2.50 22.41
N ASN A 118 -5.01 3.33 21.85
CA ASN A 118 -5.83 3.01 20.68
C ASN A 118 -5.23 3.71 19.46
N GLY A 119 -5.00 2.97 18.37
CA GLY A 119 -4.53 3.55 17.12
C GLY A 119 -4.87 2.67 15.92
N VAL A 120 -4.30 3.00 14.76
CA VAL A 120 -4.52 2.26 13.49
C VAL A 120 -4.18 0.77 13.64
N GLY A 121 -3.21 0.42 14.49
CA GLY A 121 -2.82 -0.96 14.80
C GLY A 121 -3.65 -1.67 15.88
N GLY A 122 -4.80 -1.11 16.28
CA GLY A 122 -5.67 -1.63 17.33
C GLY A 122 -5.34 -1.10 18.73
N THR A 123 -6.00 -1.69 19.73
CA THR A 123 -5.83 -1.34 21.14
C THR A 123 -4.70 -2.17 21.75
N ARG A 124 -3.75 -1.51 22.43
CA ARG A 124 -2.68 -2.15 23.21
C ARG A 124 -2.60 -1.53 24.60
N SER A 125 -2.30 -2.32 25.62
CA SER A 125 -2.01 -1.80 26.96
C SER A 125 -0.55 -1.40 27.10
N SER A 126 -0.30 -0.27 27.75
CA SER A 126 1.04 0.10 28.21
C SER A 126 1.42 -0.69 29.47
N LEU A 127 2.72 -0.80 29.74
CA LEU A 127 3.24 -1.38 30.98
C LEU A 127 3.15 -0.43 32.18
N GLY A 128 3.01 0.88 31.92
CA GLY A 128 3.02 1.94 32.91
C GLY A 128 3.36 3.29 32.26
N ARG A 129 3.77 4.26 33.09
CA ARG A 129 4.17 5.59 32.64
C ARG A 129 5.47 6.03 33.33
N ILE A 130 6.32 6.74 32.58
CA ILE A 130 7.47 7.45 33.12
C ILE A 130 7.02 8.89 33.42
N LEU A 131 7.11 9.32 34.69
CA LEU A 131 6.50 10.58 35.15
C LEU A 131 7.48 11.76 35.13
N ALA A 132 8.66 11.59 35.71
CA ALA A 132 9.76 12.55 35.71
C ALA A 132 11.05 11.81 36.07
N CYS A 133 12.18 12.28 35.55
CA CYS A 133 13.52 11.76 35.81
C CYS A 133 14.33 12.83 36.54
#